data_AF-V6DGT4-F1
#
_entry.id   AF-V6DGT4-F1
#
_cell.length_a   1.000
_cell.length_b   1.000
_cell.length_c   1.000
_cell.angle_alpha   90.00
_cell.angle_beta   90.00
_cell.angle_gamma   90.00
#
_symmetry.space_group_name_H-M   'P 1'
#
loop_
_entity.id
_entity.type
_entity.pdbx_description
1 polymer ?
#
loop_
_entity_poly.entity_id
_entity_poly.type
_entity_poly.pdbx_seq_one_letter_code
_entity_poly.pdbx_strand_id
1 'polypeptide(L)'
;MFNKIYLIILSCLLINFDIIPIASDNSDNTISTYKSGDMLFYIHCNMAWDFLNILKDINKIRVLGSSDSKSISNGATLEDRLSGVSALISGARIHILFNDIDSIFSDNKYVVFSRIINLIYPLFDIFTIHKHIEVLKNAEKIASYNKETNRSLLKTKFIQYGWLTVNKLAPYLLFAWSRKSNENINFFNIFKKSENLNLKSYEIFEITKSLTYISEALRKHMRFKAELGDYKNYNISSIKA
;
A
#
# COMPACT_ATOMS: atom_id res chain seq x y z
N MET A 1 -17.28 0.17 -15.57
CA MET A 1 -16.08 1.02 -15.73
C MET A 1 -14.86 0.47 -14.97
N PHE A 2 -14.99 0.03 -13.71
CA PHE A 2 -13.87 -0.50 -12.91
C PHE A 2 -13.27 -1.83 -13.38
N ASN A 3 -14.05 -2.75 -13.97
CA ASN A 3 -13.49 -3.98 -14.59
C ASN A 3 -12.49 -3.66 -15.72
N LYS A 4 -12.69 -2.54 -16.43
CA LYS A 4 -11.75 -2.08 -17.47
C LYS A 4 -10.47 -1.51 -16.85
N ILE A 5 -10.56 -0.75 -15.74
CA ILE A 5 -9.38 -0.24 -15.02
C ILE A 5 -8.56 -1.39 -14.41
N TYR A 6 -9.23 -2.41 -13.87
CA TYR A 6 -8.62 -3.65 -13.38
C TYR A 6 -7.84 -4.40 -14.48
N LEU A 7 -8.48 -4.61 -15.64
CA LEU A 7 -7.83 -5.20 -16.81
C LEU A 7 -6.71 -4.32 -17.33
N ILE A 8 -6.86 -3.00 -17.32
CA ILE A 8 -5.81 -2.06 -17.73
C ILE A 8 -4.60 -2.15 -16.80
N ILE A 9 -4.76 -2.17 -15.47
CA ILE A 9 -3.65 -2.31 -14.52
C ILE A 9 -2.97 -3.68 -14.67
N LEU A 10 -3.75 -4.76 -14.75
CA LEU A 10 -3.23 -6.11 -14.96
C LEU A 10 -2.53 -6.23 -16.32
N SER A 11 -3.06 -5.60 -17.36
CA SER A 11 -2.45 -5.54 -18.69
C SER A 11 -1.24 -4.62 -18.74
N CYS A 12 -1.19 -3.51 -18.00
CA CYS A 12 -0.03 -2.63 -17.94
C CYS A 12 1.12 -3.25 -17.15
N LEU A 13 0.79 -4.11 -16.17
CA LEU A 13 1.74 -5.03 -15.56
C LEU A 13 2.21 -6.02 -16.64
N LEU A 14 1.32 -6.83 -17.23
CA LEU A 14 1.70 -7.89 -18.18
C LEU A 14 2.33 -7.42 -19.51
N ILE A 15 2.01 -6.23 -20.02
CA ILE A 15 2.44 -5.72 -21.35
C ILE A 15 3.75 -4.92 -21.26
N ASN A 16 4.12 -4.33 -20.11
CA ASN A 16 5.42 -3.69 -19.95
C ASN A 16 6.50 -4.62 -19.38
N PHE A 17 6.13 -5.85 -19.03
CA PHE A 17 7.10 -6.91 -18.79
C PHE A 17 7.43 -7.56 -20.12
N ASP A 18 8.34 -6.94 -20.88
CA ASP A 18 9.28 -7.75 -21.66
C ASP A 18 9.97 -8.66 -20.65
N ILE A 19 9.42 -9.85 -20.47
CA ILE A 19 10.08 -10.95 -19.78
C ILE A 19 11.35 -11.16 -20.59
N ILE A 20 12.46 -10.60 -20.13
CA ILE A 20 13.77 -10.82 -20.72
C ILE A 20 13.91 -12.35 -20.75
N PRO A 21 14.03 -12.96 -21.94
CA PRO A 21 14.06 -14.40 -22.05
C PRO A 21 15.28 -14.90 -21.26
N ILE A 22 15.05 -15.96 -20.49
CA ILE A 22 16.09 -16.70 -19.78
C ILE A 22 17.04 -17.25 -20.84
N ALA A 23 18.09 -16.51 -21.16
CA ALA A 23 19.23 -16.97 -21.93
C ALA A 23 20.41 -17.10 -20.95
N SER A 24 20.74 -18.34 -20.63
CA SER A 24 21.95 -18.68 -19.90
C SER A 24 23.14 -18.44 -20.83
N ASP A 25 23.91 -17.39 -20.62
CA ASP A 25 25.33 -17.39 -20.99
C ASP A 25 26.15 -16.36 -20.19
N ASN A 26 27.45 -16.66 -20.13
CA ASN A 26 28.43 -16.45 -19.06
C ASN A 26 28.77 -15.04 -18.51
N SER A 27 29.27 -15.11 -17.26
CA SER A 27 30.29 -14.29 -16.56
C SER A 27 29.91 -12.91 -15.97
N ASP A 28 29.72 -12.90 -14.64
CA ASP A 28 29.73 -11.84 -13.62
C ASP A 28 28.94 -10.53 -13.84
N ASN A 29 29.03 -9.92 -15.02
CA ASN A 29 28.22 -8.76 -15.38
C ASN A 29 26.76 -9.13 -15.63
N THR A 30 26.50 -10.34 -16.12
CA THR A 30 25.13 -10.85 -16.29
C THR A 30 24.46 -11.04 -14.93
N ILE A 31 25.11 -11.67 -13.97
CA ILE A 31 24.54 -11.94 -12.63
C ILE A 31 24.22 -10.64 -11.86
N SER A 32 25.10 -9.64 -11.91
CA SER A 32 24.85 -8.33 -11.27
C SER A 32 23.73 -7.55 -11.96
N THR A 33 23.65 -7.63 -13.29
CA THR A 33 22.55 -7.03 -14.08
C THR A 33 21.21 -7.74 -13.82
N TYR A 34 21.20 -9.07 -13.67
CA TYR A 34 20.01 -9.85 -13.30
C TYR A 34 19.48 -9.42 -11.92
N LYS A 35 20.34 -9.33 -10.90
CA LYS A 35 19.96 -8.81 -9.57
C LYS A 35 19.40 -7.38 -9.63
N SER A 36 19.96 -6.52 -10.49
CA SER A 36 19.48 -5.15 -10.67
C SER A 36 18.09 -5.07 -11.32
N GLY A 37 17.79 -6.00 -12.24
CA GLY A 37 16.49 -6.16 -12.87
C GLY A 37 15.41 -6.59 -11.87
N ASP A 38 15.73 -7.59 -11.04
CA ASP A 38 14.81 -8.11 -10.02
C ASP A 38 14.47 -7.05 -8.96
N MET A 39 15.44 -6.25 -8.53
CA MET A 39 15.23 -5.12 -7.62
C MET A 39 14.29 -4.07 -8.20
N LEU A 40 14.47 -3.71 -9.48
CA LEU A 40 13.62 -2.72 -10.14
C LEU A 40 12.20 -3.28 -10.35
N PHE A 41 12.08 -4.55 -10.72
CA PHE A 41 10.81 -5.27 -10.82
C PHE A 41 10.07 -5.28 -9.48
N TYR A 42 10.77 -5.52 -8.37
CA TYR A 42 10.19 -5.44 -7.02
C TYR A 42 9.64 -4.04 -6.71
N ILE A 43 10.35 -2.98 -7.09
CA ILE A 43 9.89 -1.59 -6.93
C ILE A 43 8.62 -1.34 -7.74
N HIS A 44 8.54 -1.81 -8.99
CA HIS A 44 7.34 -1.67 -9.82
C HIS A 44 6.14 -2.43 -9.26
N CYS A 45 6.35 -3.66 -8.78
CA CYS A 45 5.32 -4.43 -8.08
C CYS A 45 4.77 -3.65 -6.87
N ASN A 46 5.66 -3.01 -6.10
CA ASN A 46 5.26 -2.14 -4.99
C ASN A 46 4.50 -0.89 -5.45
N MET A 47 4.87 -0.27 -6.56
CA MET A 47 4.13 0.87 -7.13
C MET A 47 2.70 0.49 -7.50
N ALA A 48 2.53 -0.63 -8.20
CA ALA A 48 1.20 -1.12 -8.58
C ALA A 48 0.36 -1.45 -7.34
N TRP A 49 0.97 -2.08 -6.33
CA TRP A 49 0.34 -2.33 -5.04
C TRP A 49 -0.14 -1.05 -4.35
N ASP A 50 0.73 -0.05 -4.27
CA ASP A 50 0.41 1.22 -3.63
C ASP A 50 -0.69 1.96 -4.39
N PHE A 51 -0.70 1.90 -5.71
CA PHE A 51 -1.78 2.46 -6.51
C PHE A 51 -3.13 1.82 -6.18
N LEU A 52 -3.19 0.48 -6.09
CA LEU A 52 -4.41 -0.23 -5.69
C LEU A 52 -4.86 0.17 -4.27
N ASN A 53 -3.92 0.33 -3.34
CA ASN A 53 -4.24 0.77 -1.98
C ASN A 53 -4.70 2.23 -1.91
N ILE A 54 -4.14 3.12 -2.73
CA ILE A 54 -4.62 4.50 -2.83
C ILE A 54 -6.10 4.53 -3.24
N LEU A 55 -6.49 3.74 -4.25
CA LEU A 55 -7.88 3.66 -4.70
C LEU A 55 -8.82 3.17 -3.60
N LYS A 56 -8.38 2.20 -2.79
CA LYS A 56 -9.12 1.73 -1.61
C LYS A 56 -9.27 2.83 -0.57
N ASP A 57 -8.15 3.41 -0.16
CA ASP A 57 -8.09 4.32 0.98
C ASP A 57 -8.74 5.67 0.70
N ILE A 58 -8.66 6.19 -0.53
CA ILE A 58 -9.34 7.45 -0.90
C ILE A 58 -10.85 7.35 -0.69
N ASN A 59 -11.46 6.22 -1.07
CA ASN A 59 -12.89 6.01 -0.92
C ASN A 59 -13.29 5.91 0.54
N LYS A 60 -12.49 5.24 1.38
CA LYS A 60 -12.72 5.17 2.83
C LYS A 60 -12.62 6.55 3.48
N ILE A 61 -11.59 7.32 3.15
CA ILE A 61 -11.42 8.67 3.69
C ILE A 61 -12.61 9.57 3.28
N ARG A 62 -13.07 9.44 2.02
CA ARG A 62 -14.20 10.23 1.50
C ARG A 62 -15.47 10.04 2.31
N VAL A 63 -15.78 8.80 2.72
CA VAL A 63 -17.03 8.45 3.38
C VAL A 63 -17.02 8.67 4.90
N LEU A 64 -15.88 9.07 5.49
CA LEU A 64 -15.81 9.43 6.91
C LEU A 64 -16.84 10.53 7.24
N GLY A 65 -17.58 10.40 8.34
CA GLY A 65 -18.58 11.40 8.72
C GLY A 65 -19.78 11.50 7.77
N SER A 66 -19.96 10.52 6.87
CA SER A 66 -21.15 10.45 6.01
C SER A 66 -22.40 10.17 6.84
N SER A 67 -23.50 10.84 6.51
CA SER A 67 -24.84 10.56 7.02
C SER A 67 -25.60 9.55 6.15
N ASP A 68 -25.00 9.09 5.05
CA ASP A 68 -25.55 8.05 4.19
C ASP A 68 -24.88 6.70 4.49
N SER A 69 -25.69 5.74 4.96
CA SER A 69 -25.26 4.38 5.28
C SER A 69 -24.82 3.60 4.05
N LYS A 70 -25.41 3.87 2.87
CA LYS A 70 -25.05 3.21 1.62
C LYS A 70 -23.65 3.63 1.19
N SER A 71 -23.30 4.91 1.31
CA SER A 71 -21.95 5.42 1.08
C SER A 71 -20.92 4.78 2.02
N ILE A 72 -21.23 4.67 3.32
CA ILE A 72 -20.34 4.00 4.29
C ILE A 72 -20.13 2.53 3.93
N SER A 73 -21.22 1.80 3.67
CA SER A 73 -21.18 0.39 3.28
C SER A 73 -20.36 0.18 2.00
N ASN A 74 -20.63 0.95 0.95
CA ASN A 74 -19.89 0.88 -0.31
C ASN A 74 -18.38 1.15 -0.15
N GLY A 75 -18.01 2.08 0.75
CA GLY A 75 -16.62 2.34 1.09
C GLY A 75 -15.92 1.14 1.74
N ALA A 76 -16.65 0.36 2.54
CA ALA A 76 -16.16 -0.88 3.13
C ALA A 76 -16.12 -2.04 2.12
N THR A 77 -17.14 -2.22 1.27
CA THR A 77 -17.21 -3.36 0.32
C THR A 77 -16.17 -3.28 -0.81
N LEU A 78 -15.72 -2.08 -1.18
CA LEU A 78 -14.64 -1.90 -2.16
C LEU A 78 -13.33 -2.54 -1.66
N GLU A 79 -13.13 -2.56 -0.34
CA GLU A 79 -11.99 -3.23 0.29
C GLU A 79 -12.00 -4.72 0.00
N ASP A 80 -13.14 -5.39 0.19
CA ASP A 80 -13.27 -6.83 0.04
C ASP A 80 -12.98 -7.31 -1.39
N ARG A 81 -13.29 -6.47 -2.39
CA ARG A 81 -12.99 -6.80 -3.79
C ARG A 81 -11.52 -6.61 -4.15
N LEU A 82 -10.91 -5.55 -3.63
CA LEU A 82 -9.51 -5.25 -3.92
C LEU A 82 -8.56 -5.99 -2.96
N SER A 83 -9.03 -6.56 -1.86
CA SER A 83 -8.27 -7.42 -0.94
C SER A 83 -7.89 -8.76 -1.60
N GLY A 84 -8.72 -9.29 -2.51
CA GLY A 84 -8.40 -10.50 -3.28
C GLY A 84 -7.21 -10.33 -4.25
N VAL A 85 -7.20 -9.24 -5.02
CA VAL A 85 -6.04 -8.87 -5.87
C VAL A 85 -4.80 -8.58 -5.02
N SER A 86 -5.07 -8.03 -3.83
CA SER A 86 -4.06 -7.70 -2.86
C SER A 86 -3.45 -8.98 -2.24
N ALA A 87 -4.21 -10.04 -2.02
CA ALA A 87 -3.68 -11.33 -1.60
C ALA A 87 -2.72 -11.94 -2.64
N LEU A 88 -3.05 -11.85 -3.94
CA LEU A 88 -2.20 -12.38 -5.03
C LEU A 88 -0.85 -11.66 -5.13
N ILE A 89 -0.84 -10.32 -5.10
CA ILE A 89 0.40 -9.54 -5.14
C ILE A 89 1.19 -9.71 -3.84
N SER A 90 0.54 -9.85 -2.68
CA SER A 90 1.22 -10.22 -1.43
C SER A 90 1.87 -11.60 -1.52
N GLY A 91 1.20 -12.59 -2.11
CA GLY A 91 1.76 -13.92 -2.36
C GLY A 91 3.00 -13.88 -3.24
N ALA A 92 2.97 -13.10 -4.33
CA ALA A 92 4.14 -12.90 -5.19
C ALA A 92 5.31 -12.23 -4.42
N ARG A 93 5.03 -11.23 -3.58
CA ARG A 93 6.06 -10.55 -2.77
C ARG A 93 6.65 -11.45 -1.69
N ILE A 94 5.82 -12.26 -1.05
CA ILE A 94 6.26 -13.28 -0.09
C ILE A 94 7.15 -14.28 -0.84
N HIS A 95 6.74 -14.78 -2.00
CA HIS A 95 7.55 -15.71 -2.79
C HIS A 95 8.92 -15.12 -3.17
N ILE A 96 8.97 -13.87 -3.64
CA ILE A 96 10.23 -13.17 -3.95
C ILE A 96 11.10 -13.05 -2.68
N LEU A 97 10.53 -12.60 -1.55
CA LEU A 97 11.26 -12.47 -0.29
C LEU A 97 11.76 -13.81 0.26
N PHE A 98 11.00 -14.90 0.10
CA PHE A 98 11.37 -16.24 0.55
C PHE A 98 12.41 -16.88 -0.36
N ASN A 99 12.37 -16.64 -1.68
CA ASN A 99 13.40 -17.10 -2.61
C ASN A 99 14.74 -16.39 -2.39
N ASP A 100 14.72 -15.19 -1.84
CA ASP A 100 15.91 -14.40 -1.49
C ASP A 100 16.38 -14.63 -0.03
N ILE A 101 15.87 -15.64 0.69
CA ILE A 101 16.21 -15.90 2.11
C ILE A 101 17.71 -16.07 2.35
N ASP A 102 18.42 -16.72 1.44
CA ASP A 102 19.86 -16.90 1.58
C ASP A 102 20.63 -15.57 1.43
N SER A 103 19.99 -14.50 0.96
CA SER A 103 20.50 -13.12 0.91
C SER A 103 20.01 -12.22 2.05
N ILE A 104 19.20 -12.76 3.00
CA ILE A 104 18.63 -11.98 4.12
C ILE A 104 19.70 -11.56 5.13
N PHE A 105 20.82 -12.26 5.24
CA PHE A 105 21.94 -11.83 6.05
C PHE A 105 22.74 -10.73 5.32
N SER A 106 22.13 -9.56 5.19
CA SER A 106 22.85 -8.31 4.95
C SER A 106 23.54 -7.89 6.25
N ASP A 107 24.77 -7.41 6.17
CA ASP A 107 25.47 -6.78 7.31
C ASP A 107 24.69 -5.56 7.86
N ASN A 108 23.81 -4.98 7.05
CA ASN A 108 23.02 -3.81 7.42
C ASN A 108 21.75 -4.21 8.21
N LYS A 109 21.82 -4.08 9.54
CA LYS A 109 20.72 -4.34 10.48
C LYS A 109 19.38 -3.65 10.10
N TYR A 110 19.43 -2.47 9.46
CA TYR A 110 18.22 -1.75 9.07
C TYR A 110 17.51 -2.40 7.87
N VAL A 111 18.28 -3.00 6.97
CA VAL A 111 17.76 -3.74 5.81
C VAL A 111 17.10 -5.04 6.27
N VAL A 112 17.74 -5.75 7.21
CA VAL A 112 17.17 -6.95 7.84
C VAL A 112 15.84 -6.62 8.53
N PHE A 113 15.82 -5.56 9.36
CA PHE A 113 14.58 -5.11 10.00
C PHE A 113 13.49 -4.73 8.99
N SER A 114 13.86 -4.01 7.94
CA SER A 114 12.95 -3.63 6.85
C SER A 114 12.29 -4.85 6.20
N ARG A 115 13.08 -5.88 5.88
CA ARG A 115 12.58 -7.13 5.29
C ARG A 115 11.60 -7.86 6.20
N ILE A 116 11.89 -7.90 7.51
CA ILE A 116 10.96 -8.45 8.53
C ILE A 116 9.64 -7.67 8.55
N ILE A 117 9.69 -6.34 8.58
CA ILE A 117 8.46 -5.52 8.54
C ILE A 117 7.66 -5.75 7.25
N ASN A 118 8.34 -5.88 6.11
CA ASN A 118 7.68 -6.14 4.82
C ASN A 118 6.96 -7.49 4.79
N LEU A 119 7.41 -8.47 5.57
CA LEU A 119 6.73 -9.77 5.76
C LEU A 119 5.54 -9.68 6.72
N ILE A 120 5.67 -8.89 7.79
CA ILE A 120 4.63 -8.77 8.83
C ILE A 120 3.46 -7.88 8.37
N TYR A 121 3.74 -6.83 7.60
CA TYR A 121 2.72 -5.85 7.22
C TYR A 121 1.51 -6.45 6.46
N PRO A 122 1.69 -7.37 5.49
CA PRO A 122 0.57 -8.09 4.89
C PRO A 122 -0.31 -8.84 5.90
N LEU A 123 0.27 -9.39 6.98
CA LEU A 123 -0.49 -10.05 8.05
C LEU A 123 -1.29 -9.03 8.86
N PHE A 124 -0.74 -7.84 9.10
CA PHE A 124 -1.47 -6.74 9.73
C PHE A 124 -2.72 -6.33 8.93
N ASP A 125 -2.62 -6.30 7.61
CA ASP A 125 -3.78 -5.99 6.74
C ASP A 125 -4.90 -7.02 6.93
N ILE A 126 -4.60 -8.31 7.17
CA ILE A 126 -5.60 -9.33 7.51
C ILE A 126 -6.32 -9.00 8.81
N PHE A 127 -5.59 -8.57 9.86
CA PHE A 127 -6.22 -8.18 11.13
C PHE A 127 -7.16 -6.97 10.99
N THR A 128 -6.92 -6.08 10.02
CA THR A 128 -7.81 -4.93 9.78
C THR A 128 -9.14 -5.31 9.12
N ILE A 129 -9.26 -6.50 8.53
CA ILE A 129 -10.52 -6.99 7.92
C ILE A 129 -11.65 -7.05 8.94
N HIS A 130 -11.36 -7.50 10.17
CA HIS A 130 -12.38 -7.56 11.22
C HIS A 130 -13.01 -6.19 11.50
N LYS A 131 -12.20 -5.13 11.50
CA LYS A 131 -12.67 -3.75 11.68
C LYS A 131 -13.50 -3.25 10.49
N HIS A 132 -13.17 -3.69 9.29
CA HIS A 132 -13.98 -3.39 8.10
C HIS A 132 -15.35 -4.07 8.14
N ILE A 133 -15.41 -5.33 8.56
CA ILE A 133 -16.67 -6.04 8.79
C ILE A 133 -17.50 -5.34 9.87
N GLU A 134 -16.86 -4.86 10.94
CA GLU A 134 -17.52 -4.10 12.01
C GLU A 134 -18.16 -2.80 11.47
N VAL A 135 -17.46 -2.04 10.62
CA VAL A 135 -18.01 -0.85 9.96
C VAL A 135 -19.17 -1.21 9.05
N LEU A 136 -19.04 -2.26 8.24
CA LEU A 136 -20.08 -2.70 7.31
C LEU A 136 -21.37 -3.11 8.05
N LYS A 137 -21.25 -3.88 9.13
CA LYS A 137 -22.39 -4.30 9.96
C LYS A 137 -23.08 -3.12 10.67
N ASN A 138 -22.36 -2.05 10.95
CA ASN A 138 -22.84 -0.91 11.72
C ASN A 138 -23.08 0.36 10.88
N ALA A 139 -23.03 0.27 9.55
CA ALA A 139 -23.06 1.43 8.66
C ALA A 139 -24.28 2.34 8.92
N GLU A 140 -25.46 1.76 9.19
CA GLU A 140 -26.67 2.52 9.53
C GLU A 140 -26.54 3.27 10.86
N LYS A 141 -26.03 2.61 11.92
CA LYS A 141 -25.84 3.25 13.23
C LYS A 141 -24.82 4.39 13.15
N ILE A 142 -23.74 4.18 12.40
CA ILE A 142 -22.70 5.18 12.16
C ILE A 142 -23.28 6.38 11.39
N ALA A 143 -24.06 6.12 10.34
CA ALA A 143 -24.72 7.15 9.54
C ALA A 143 -25.68 8.02 10.38
N SER A 144 -26.54 7.36 11.18
CA SER A 144 -27.46 8.05 12.09
C SER A 144 -26.69 8.87 13.12
N TYR A 145 -25.68 8.31 13.77
CA TYR A 145 -24.84 9.05 14.71
C TYR A 145 -24.17 10.28 14.08
N ASN A 146 -23.61 10.16 12.87
CA ASN A 146 -22.98 11.28 12.18
C ASN A 146 -23.98 12.38 11.82
N LYS A 147 -25.21 12.00 11.41
CA LYS A 147 -26.30 12.93 11.10
C LYS A 147 -26.71 13.73 12.33
N GLU A 148 -26.97 13.02 13.43
CA GLU A 148 -27.49 13.61 14.67
C GLU A 148 -26.45 14.51 15.37
N THR A 149 -25.16 14.17 15.22
CA THR A 149 -24.06 14.95 15.80
C THR A 149 -23.43 15.95 14.82
N ASN A 150 -23.96 16.11 13.60
CA ASN A 150 -23.40 16.95 12.54
C ASN A 150 -21.90 16.73 12.29
N ARG A 151 -21.46 15.46 12.34
CA ARG A 151 -20.05 15.09 12.36
C ARG A 151 -19.46 14.98 10.95
N SER A 152 -19.02 16.10 10.38
CA SER A 152 -18.48 16.16 9.01
C SER A 152 -17.06 15.55 8.84
N LEU A 153 -16.29 15.46 9.93
CA LEU A 153 -14.90 14.96 9.96
C LEU A 153 -13.94 15.58 8.92
N LEU A 154 -14.22 16.79 8.44
CA LEU A 154 -13.49 17.40 7.33
C LEU A 154 -11.98 17.54 7.61
N LYS A 155 -11.61 18.02 8.81
CA LYS A 155 -10.20 18.10 9.23
C LYS A 155 -9.52 16.74 9.26
N THR A 156 -10.22 15.71 9.75
CA THR A 156 -9.73 14.33 9.75
C THR A 156 -9.50 13.82 8.32
N LYS A 157 -10.44 14.09 7.40
CA LYS A 157 -10.27 13.72 5.98
C LYS A 157 -9.03 14.35 5.38
N PHE A 158 -8.83 15.66 5.60
CA PHE A 158 -7.68 16.38 5.08
C PHE A 158 -6.36 15.80 5.59
N ILE A 159 -6.26 15.55 6.90
CA ILE A 159 -5.07 14.94 7.51
C ILE A 159 -4.82 13.55 6.92
N GLN A 160 -5.87 12.74 6.77
CA GLN A 160 -5.77 11.38 6.24
C GLN A 160 -5.34 11.37 4.77
N TYR A 161 -5.81 12.30 3.94
CA TYR A 161 -5.36 12.45 2.56
C TYR A 161 -3.89 12.87 2.49
N GLY A 162 -3.51 13.92 3.23
CA GLY A 162 -2.12 14.38 3.26
C GLY A 162 -1.17 13.28 3.73
N TRP A 163 -1.56 12.56 4.78
CA TRP A 163 -0.80 11.41 5.28
C TRP A 163 -0.65 10.32 4.21
N LEU A 164 -1.75 9.91 3.57
CA LEU A 164 -1.74 8.89 2.51
C LEU A 164 -0.80 9.31 1.36
N THR A 165 -0.87 10.56 0.90
CA THR A 165 -0.02 11.08 -0.17
C THR A 165 1.46 11.00 0.20
N VAL A 166 1.84 11.50 1.38
CA VAL A 166 3.25 11.50 1.82
C VAL A 166 3.75 10.06 1.97
N ASN A 167 2.99 9.19 2.65
CA ASN A 167 3.38 7.79 2.84
C ASN A 167 3.58 7.04 1.52
N LYS A 168 2.72 7.30 0.52
CA LYS A 168 2.78 6.57 -0.75
C LYS A 168 3.87 7.10 -1.67
N LEU A 169 4.24 8.37 -1.59
CA LEU A 169 5.29 8.94 -2.46
C LEU A 169 6.70 8.80 -1.88
N ALA A 170 6.86 8.83 -0.55
CA ALA A 170 8.17 8.88 0.10
C ALA A 170 9.17 7.79 -0.36
N PRO A 171 8.81 6.49 -0.45
CA PRO A 171 9.76 5.45 -0.86
C PRO A 171 10.32 5.69 -2.26
N TYR A 172 9.48 6.17 -3.17
CA TYR A 172 9.84 6.39 -4.57
C TYR A 172 10.63 7.69 -4.77
N LEU A 173 10.31 8.73 -4.01
CA LEU A 173 11.06 9.99 -4.03
C LEU A 173 12.46 9.81 -3.44
N LEU A 174 12.59 9.09 -2.32
CA LEU A 174 13.91 8.81 -1.72
C LEU A 174 14.73 7.84 -2.57
N PHE A 175 14.09 6.85 -3.19
CA PHE A 175 14.73 6.01 -4.20
C PHE A 175 15.26 6.84 -5.37
N ALA A 176 14.41 7.69 -5.96
CA ALA A 176 14.78 8.54 -7.09
C ALA A 176 15.93 9.48 -6.74
N TRP A 177 15.87 10.10 -5.56
CA TRP A 177 16.93 10.97 -5.09
C TRP A 177 18.24 10.21 -4.84
N SER A 178 18.16 9.00 -4.29
CA SER A 178 19.32 8.14 -4.08
C SER A 178 19.98 7.74 -5.41
N ARG A 179 19.20 7.31 -6.40
CA ARG A 179 19.73 7.00 -7.74
C ARG A 179 20.36 8.21 -8.41
N LYS A 180 19.72 9.38 -8.31
CA LYS A 180 20.29 10.62 -8.86
C LYS A 180 21.63 10.96 -8.21
N SER A 181 21.76 10.77 -6.90
CA SER A 181 22.95 11.17 -6.13
C SER A 181 24.09 10.15 -6.25
N ASN A 182 23.78 8.85 -6.25
CA ASN A 182 24.78 7.78 -6.23
C ASN A 182 25.13 7.23 -7.63
N GLU A 183 24.20 7.31 -8.58
CA GLU A 183 24.32 6.67 -9.90
C GLU A 183 24.26 7.69 -11.06
N ASN A 184 24.03 8.97 -10.74
CA ASN A 184 23.94 10.09 -11.69
C ASN A 184 22.98 9.82 -12.87
N ILE A 185 21.85 9.17 -12.59
CA ILE A 185 20.84 8.82 -13.59
C ILE A 185 19.85 9.97 -13.80
N ASN A 186 19.51 10.23 -15.07
CA ASN A 186 18.47 11.20 -15.43
C ASN A 186 17.11 10.79 -14.84
N PHE A 187 16.34 11.76 -14.34
CA PHE A 187 15.05 11.56 -13.68
C PHE A 187 14.08 10.67 -14.47
N PHE A 188 14.00 10.86 -15.80
CA PHE A 188 13.12 10.06 -16.67
C PHE A 188 13.52 8.58 -16.80
N ASN A 189 14.76 8.24 -16.44
CA ASN A 189 15.33 6.90 -16.56
C ASN A 189 15.39 6.15 -15.21
N ILE A 190 15.12 6.83 -14.09
CA ILE A 190 15.22 6.28 -12.72
C ILE A 190 14.41 4.99 -12.54
N PHE A 191 13.26 4.87 -13.19
CA PHE A 191 12.38 3.71 -13.07
C PHE A 191 12.41 2.81 -14.31
N LYS A 192 13.27 3.08 -15.29
CA LYS A 192 13.34 2.34 -16.56
C LYS A 192 14.62 1.55 -16.73
N LYS A 193 15.76 2.12 -16.30
CA LYS A 193 17.06 1.48 -16.46
C LYS A 193 17.44 0.71 -15.20
N SER A 194 17.59 -0.61 -15.32
CA SER A 194 18.17 -1.46 -14.27
C SER A 194 19.69 -1.34 -14.22
N GLU A 195 20.33 -1.04 -15.35
CA GLU A 195 21.77 -0.78 -15.47
C GLU A 195 22.23 0.21 -14.39
N ASN A 196 23.30 -0.16 -13.67
CA ASN A 196 23.91 0.62 -12.59
C ASN A 196 23.05 0.83 -11.33
N LEU A 197 21.93 0.10 -11.16
CA LEU A 197 21.17 0.17 -9.91
C LEU A 197 22.06 -0.33 -8.75
N ASN A 198 22.42 0.58 -7.87
CA ASN A 198 23.26 0.28 -6.72
C ASN A 198 22.40 -0.30 -5.60
N LEU A 199 22.93 -1.31 -4.91
CA LEU A 199 22.32 -1.90 -3.72
C LEU A 199 21.91 -0.83 -2.70
N LYS A 200 22.72 0.21 -2.50
CA LYS A 200 22.41 1.31 -1.57
C LYS A 200 21.11 2.06 -1.90
N SER A 201 20.84 2.27 -3.20
CA SER A 201 19.59 2.92 -3.65
C SER A 201 18.39 2.03 -3.37
N TYR A 202 18.54 0.73 -3.60
CA TYR A 202 17.52 -0.26 -3.30
C TYR A 202 17.27 -0.40 -1.79
N GLU A 203 18.32 -0.45 -0.96
CA GLU A 203 18.20 -0.50 0.50
C GLU A 203 17.46 0.72 1.07
N ILE A 204 17.72 1.93 0.55
CA ILE A 204 16.98 3.14 0.93
C ILE A 204 15.49 2.99 0.61
N PHE A 205 15.16 2.41 -0.55
CA PHE A 205 13.78 2.11 -0.91
C PHE A 205 13.16 1.13 0.09
N GLU A 206 13.83 0.00 0.37
CA GLU A 206 13.34 -1.02 1.31
C GLU A 206 13.04 -0.41 2.68
N ILE A 207 14.02 0.28 3.27
CA ILE A 207 13.91 0.89 4.61
C ILE A 207 12.78 1.91 4.65
N THR A 208 12.73 2.81 3.66
CA THR A 208 11.67 3.82 3.60
C THR A 208 10.31 3.16 3.46
N LYS A 209 10.21 2.10 2.65
CA LYS A 209 8.97 1.37 2.46
C LYS A 209 8.45 0.77 3.76
N SER A 210 9.31 0.15 4.55
CA SER A 210 8.94 -0.40 5.86
C SER A 210 8.51 0.68 6.85
N LEU A 211 9.16 1.85 6.86
CA LEU A 211 8.71 2.99 7.67
C LEU A 211 7.30 3.44 7.25
N THR A 212 7.03 3.50 5.94
CA THR A 212 5.68 3.84 5.46
C THR A 212 4.64 2.81 5.85
N TYR A 213 4.99 1.52 5.96
CA TYR A 213 4.10 0.47 6.46
C TYR A 213 3.75 0.66 7.94
N ILE A 214 4.73 0.95 8.79
CA ILE A 214 4.49 1.25 10.21
C ILE A 214 3.58 2.48 10.33
N SER A 215 3.93 3.55 9.61
CA SER A 215 3.14 4.78 9.53
C SER A 215 1.71 4.54 9.05
N GLU A 216 1.53 3.66 8.06
CA GLU A 216 0.22 3.31 7.50
C GLU A 216 -0.64 2.52 8.49
N ALA A 217 -0.05 1.60 9.25
CA ALA A 217 -0.75 0.87 10.31
C ALA A 217 -1.31 1.85 11.38
N LEU A 218 -0.50 2.83 11.80
CA LEU A 218 -0.93 3.88 12.72
C LEU A 218 -2.04 4.74 12.13
N ARG A 219 -1.90 5.17 10.87
CA ARG A 219 -2.91 5.96 10.15
C ARG A 219 -4.25 5.22 10.11
N LYS A 220 -4.25 3.93 9.74
CA LYS A 220 -5.45 3.08 9.68
C LYS A 220 -6.09 2.95 11.06
N HIS A 221 -5.31 2.72 12.11
CA HIS A 221 -5.82 2.66 13.49
C HIS A 221 -6.55 3.96 13.89
N MET A 222 -5.92 5.11 13.65
CA MET A 222 -6.52 6.42 13.94
C MET A 222 -7.76 6.70 13.09
N ARG A 223 -7.77 6.29 11.82
CA ARG A 223 -8.97 6.37 10.97
C ARG A 223 -10.12 5.56 11.55
N PHE A 224 -9.90 4.29 11.92
CA PHE A 224 -10.95 3.46 12.49
C PHE A 224 -11.51 4.04 13.78
N LYS A 225 -10.64 4.58 14.66
CA LYS A 225 -11.09 5.28 15.87
C LYS A 225 -11.98 6.48 15.52
N ALA A 226 -11.61 7.26 14.50
CA ALA A 226 -12.44 8.37 14.04
C ALA A 226 -13.76 7.91 13.39
N GLU A 227 -13.71 6.88 12.55
CA GLU A 227 -14.86 6.34 11.81
C GLU A 227 -15.92 5.75 12.73
N LEU A 228 -15.50 4.92 13.69
CA LEU A 228 -16.39 4.35 14.69
C LEU A 228 -16.91 5.47 15.62
N GLY A 229 -16.03 6.31 16.19
CA GLY A 229 -16.46 7.22 17.26
C GLY A 229 -17.14 6.48 18.41
N ASP A 230 -17.99 7.16 19.17
CA ASP A 230 -18.70 6.58 20.33
C ASP A 230 -20.09 6.03 19.96
N TYR A 231 -20.30 5.64 18.70
CA TYR A 231 -21.59 5.12 18.21
C TYR A 231 -22.06 3.87 18.98
N LYS A 232 -21.17 3.13 19.64
CA LYS A 232 -21.51 1.98 20.48
C LYS A 232 -22.29 2.37 21.74
N ASN A 233 -22.07 3.59 22.24
CA ASN A 233 -22.78 4.16 23.38
C ASN A 233 -24.04 4.93 22.93
N TYR A 234 -24.27 5.03 21.62
CA TYR A 234 -25.40 5.73 21.04
C TYR A 234 -26.65 4.85 21.09
N ASN A 235 -27.57 5.16 22.02
CA ASN A 235 -28.82 4.43 22.16
C ASN A 235 -29.91 5.10 21.31
N ILE A 236 -30.34 4.41 20.24
CA ILE A 236 -31.41 4.89 19.34
C ILE A 236 -32.75 5.08 20.08
N SER A 237 -32.90 4.45 21.25
CA SER A 237 -34.11 4.48 22.08
C SER A 237 -34.42 5.84 22.73
N SER A 238 -33.53 6.84 22.69
CA SER A 238 -33.83 8.18 23.23
C SER A 238 -34.53 9.13 22.24
N ILE A 239 -34.88 8.67 21.03
CA ILE A 239 -35.44 9.53 19.95
C ILE A 239 -36.92 9.21 19.65
N LYS A 240 -37.54 8.35 20.45
CA LYS A 240 -39.01 8.23 20.50
C LYS A 240 -39.49 8.45 21.93
N ALA A 241 -39.41 9.69 22.39
CA ALA A 241 -40.18 10.20 23.52
C ALA A 241 -40.83 11.51 23.10
#